data_AF-A0A5J5EGY3-F1
#
_entry.id   AF-A0A5J5EGY3-F1
#
_cell.length_a   1.000
_cell.length_b   1.000
_cell.length_c   1.000
_cell.angle_alpha   90.00
_cell.angle_beta   90.00
_cell.angle_gamma   90.00
#
_symmetry.space_group_name_H-M   'P 1'
#
loop_
_entity.id
_entity.type
_entity.pdbx_description
1 polymer ?
#
loop_
_entity_poly.entity_id
_entity_poly.type
_entity_poly.pdbx_seq_one_letter_code
_entity_poly.pdbx_strand_id
1 'polypeptide(L)'
;MIFPPHPQAANFISAPSTTISRSPLMRGADASSRRPQRLVSNPKTRLRPRFPKHSKKKKEMPSSCTSSTARIEEIFDDSENDSSLNTKPPPMADTPWSPTNLYVPPKMPPKTPDVFSTLPVLRDTYITFTSTEQDNTVRKVIPLLSSRDDPLPNLKRKIHIEFLEAGLNEKLPSYMTVLDASRPWIIYWCLTGLSLLGVDVTIYRERVISSLTPLQNAIGGFGGSHGHMSHLAPSYAAVLSLATVGGNALSLVDRRTMLKWLLSIKQPNGCFTVAVGGESDVRAIYCALTVISLLRLPVPKELIENTLEYLASCQTYEGGFAATPGGNEAHGGYTFCALAALCILLPPKKLNETVDMPALVRWLSMRQYAPEGGLSGRTNKLVDGCYSTWIGGCWALIEAALGVDMPLWSREGLIRYIMAATQCPYGGLRDKPGKGADSYHTCYVLLGLGNAMYHHTFEETGEEAALEGEGLPLMAPFRWKGSKVVPGVETLVEGFEGWPDMRFGDEAPVTVSGGLKGDRVAMCHPIFNIRYEMVEEARRWGDGLVGF
;
A
#
# COMPACT_ATOMS: atom_id res chain seq x y z
N MET A 1 -6.39 -8.24 9.17
CA MET A 1 -5.69 -8.63 7.92
C MET A 1 -6.02 -7.68 6.75
N ILE A 2 -6.06 -6.38 7.03
CA ILE A 2 -5.78 -5.30 6.06
C ILE A 2 -4.82 -4.35 6.79
N PHE A 3 -5.16 -4.04 8.05
CA PHE A 3 -4.22 -3.69 9.10
C PHE A 3 -3.94 -4.90 10.01
N PRO A 4 -2.77 -4.98 10.67
CA PRO A 4 -2.53 -5.91 11.77
C PRO A 4 -3.30 -5.46 13.04
N PRO A 5 -3.81 -6.38 13.87
CA PRO A 5 -4.49 -6.01 15.11
C PRO A 5 -3.49 -5.38 16.09
N HIS A 6 -3.85 -4.24 16.68
CA HIS A 6 -3.06 -3.61 17.72
C HIS A 6 -3.42 -4.21 19.09
N PRO A 7 -2.45 -4.50 19.97
CA PRO A 7 -2.75 -5.01 21.31
C PRO A 7 -3.35 -3.93 22.22
N GLN A 8 -4.26 -4.40 23.10
CA GLN A 8 -4.78 -3.77 24.33
C GLN A 8 -5.64 -2.51 24.20
N ALA A 9 -6.96 -2.73 24.24
CA ALA A 9 -7.85 -1.94 25.10
C ALA A 9 -8.13 -2.78 26.36
N ALA A 10 -7.76 -2.28 27.54
CA ALA A 10 -8.05 -2.96 28.81
C ALA A 10 -9.46 -2.60 29.29
N ASN A 11 -10.23 -3.60 29.71
CA ASN A 11 -11.59 -3.41 30.21
C ASN A 11 -11.62 -2.53 31.47
N PHE A 12 -12.21 -1.34 31.37
CA PHE A 12 -12.78 -0.64 32.52
C PHE A 12 -14.31 -0.76 32.46
N ILE A 13 -14.84 -1.73 33.18
CA ILE A 13 -16.28 -1.86 33.40
C ILE A 13 -16.66 -0.94 34.55
N SER A 14 -17.38 0.14 34.26
CA SER A 14 -18.04 0.96 35.28
C SER A 14 -19.30 0.26 35.77
N ALA A 15 -19.29 -0.22 37.02
CA ALA A 15 -20.48 -0.78 37.65
C ALA A 15 -21.41 0.32 38.17
N PRO A 16 -22.74 0.27 37.91
CA PRO A 16 -23.70 1.13 38.58
C PRO A 16 -24.06 0.60 39.97
N SER A 17 -24.20 1.51 40.93
CA SER A 17 -24.60 1.22 42.31
C SER A 17 -26.12 1.32 42.49
N THR A 18 -26.77 0.30 43.05
CA THR A 18 -28.03 0.42 43.82
C THR A 18 -28.23 -0.78 44.75
N THR A 19 -29.08 -0.62 45.76
CA THR A 19 -28.98 -1.32 47.05
C THR A 19 -30.23 -2.09 47.46
N ILE A 20 -30.02 -3.21 48.20
CA ILE A 20 -30.92 -3.81 49.21
C ILE A 20 -32.21 -4.52 48.73
N SER A 21 -32.27 -5.84 48.96
CA SER A 21 -33.16 -6.46 49.98
C SER A 21 -32.69 -7.89 50.34
N ARG A 22 -33.27 -8.52 51.38
CA ARG A 22 -32.70 -9.71 52.07
C ARG A 22 -33.54 -10.99 51.93
N SER A 23 -32.84 -12.12 51.74
CA SER A 23 -33.07 -13.45 52.37
C SER A 23 -34.33 -14.26 51.99
N PRO A 24 -34.42 -15.57 52.38
CA PRO A 24 -33.42 -16.64 52.19
C PRO A 24 -34.04 -17.96 51.67
N LEU A 25 -33.25 -18.97 51.29
CA LEU A 25 -33.42 -20.38 51.75
C LEU A 25 -32.42 -21.41 51.17
N MET A 26 -32.27 -22.50 51.94
CA MET A 26 -31.77 -23.85 51.64
C MET A 26 -30.26 -24.12 51.44
N ARG A 27 -29.85 -25.26 52.03
CA ARG A 27 -28.51 -25.84 52.08
C ARG A 27 -28.39 -26.97 51.05
N GLY A 28 -27.20 -27.20 50.49
CA GLY A 28 -26.91 -28.34 49.62
C GLY A 28 -25.40 -28.64 49.58
N ALA A 29 -25.03 -29.91 49.82
CA ALA A 29 -23.68 -30.37 50.14
C ALA A 29 -22.60 -30.19 49.04
N ASP A 30 -21.44 -29.71 49.48
CA ASP A 30 -20.10 -30.32 49.36
C ASP A 30 -19.72 -31.16 48.11
N ALA A 31 -18.71 -30.69 47.35
CA ALA A 31 -17.88 -31.52 46.46
C ALA A 31 -16.53 -30.84 46.09
N SER A 32 -15.50 -31.09 46.91
CA SER A 32 -14.06 -31.05 46.61
C SER A 32 -13.53 -30.22 45.41
N SER A 33 -12.82 -29.13 45.70
CA SER A 33 -12.00 -28.41 44.71
C SER A 33 -10.63 -29.06 44.46
N ARG A 34 -10.21 -29.22 43.20
CA ARG A 34 -8.80 -29.47 42.82
C ARG A 34 -8.33 -28.42 41.79
N ARG A 35 -7.46 -27.49 42.24
CA ARG A 35 -6.73 -26.56 41.35
C ARG A 35 -5.54 -27.27 40.70
N PRO A 36 -5.34 -27.19 39.37
CA PRO A 36 -4.06 -27.50 38.75
C PRO A 36 -3.00 -26.44 39.08
N GLN A 37 -1.76 -26.87 39.29
CA GLN A 37 -0.64 -25.98 39.64
C GLN A 37 -0.11 -25.20 38.42
N ARG A 38 0.37 -23.97 38.65
CA ARG A 38 1.17 -23.22 37.67
C ARG A 38 2.55 -23.87 37.52
N LEU A 39 2.85 -24.40 36.34
CA LEU A 39 4.22 -24.72 35.94
C LEU A 39 4.95 -23.42 35.56
N VAL A 40 5.97 -23.06 36.34
CA VAL A 40 6.92 -21.99 36.02
C VAL A 40 8.05 -22.60 35.20
N SER A 41 8.28 -22.11 33.98
CA SER A 41 9.44 -22.49 33.17
C SER A 41 10.23 -21.25 32.73
N ASN A 42 11.55 -21.40 32.72
CA ASN A 42 12.53 -20.31 32.71
C ASN A 42 13.06 -20.09 31.27
N PRO A 43 12.96 -18.89 30.67
CA PRO A 43 13.39 -18.67 29.29
C PRO A 43 14.75 -17.94 29.19
N LYS A 44 15.87 -18.69 29.16
CA LYS A 44 17.19 -18.14 28.76
C LYS A 44 18.04 -19.13 27.95
N THR A 45 17.66 -19.35 26.68
CA THR A 45 18.56 -19.89 25.64
C THR A 45 18.46 -19.06 24.36
N ARG A 46 19.38 -18.10 24.18
CA ARG A 46 19.51 -17.36 22.93
C ARG A 46 20.13 -18.25 21.84
N LEU A 47 19.31 -18.88 21.02
CA LEU A 47 19.76 -19.55 19.80
C LEU A 47 20.06 -18.50 18.71
N ARG A 48 21.33 -18.39 18.32
CA ARG A 48 21.74 -17.60 17.13
C ARG A 48 21.44 -18.40 15.85
N PRO A 49 20.96 -17.79 14.76
CA PRO A 49 20.84 -18.47 13.47
C PRO A 49 22.22 -18.95 12.98
N ARG A 50 22.32 -20.24 12.61
CA ARG A 50 23.45 -20.78 11.84
C ARG A 50 23.05 -20.77 10.36
N PHE A 51 23.78 -20.02 9.54
CA PHE A 51 23.67 -20.11 8.09
C PHE A 51 24.36 -21.38 7.55
N PRO A 52 23.93 -21.96 6.42
CA PRO A 52 24.61 -23.07 5.77
C PRO A 52 26.01 -22.64 5.32
N LYS A 53 27.04 -23.43 5.65
CA LYS A 53 28.41 -23.22 5.14
C LYS A 53 28.58 -23.96 3.81
N HIS A 54 28.83 -23.22 2.73
CA HIS A 54 29.41 -23.83 1.53
C HIS A 54 30.84 -24.32 1.81
N SER A 55 31.17 -25.48 1.28
CA SER A 55 32.48 -26.12 1.41
C SER A 55 33.54 -25.40 0.55
N LYS A 56 34.58 -24.89 1.19
CA LYS A 56 35.87 -24.60 0.53
C LYS A 56 36.96 -25.40 1.23
N LYS A 57 37.81 -26.07 0.44
CA LYS A 57 38.88 -26.96 0.91
C LYS A 57 39.93 -26.17 1.71
N LYS A 58 40.47 -26.79 2.76
CA LYS A 58 41.60 -26.27 3.54
C LYS A 58 42.85 -26.12 2.67
N LYS A 59 43.60 -25.04 2.89
CA LYS A 59 45.06 -25.08 3.06
C LYS A 59 45.38 -24.33 4.36
N GLU A 60 46.33 -24.85 5.13
CA GLU A 60 46.69 -24.37 6.46
C GLU A 60 47.89 -23.42 6.36
N MET A 61 47.94 -22.41 7.24
CA MET A 61 49.19 -21.79 7.69
C MET A 61 49.08 -21.43 9.18
N PRO A 62 50.20 -21.47 9.93
CA PRO A 62 50.19 -21.45 11.39
C PRO A 62 50.23 -20.05 12.01
N SER A 63 50.03 -20.02 13.32
CA SER A 63 50.02 -18.85 14.19
C SER A 63 51.41 -18.40 14.66
N SER A 64 51.62 -17.08 14.82
CA SER A 64 52.19 -16.53 16.07
C SER A 64 52.05 -15.00 16.24
N CYS A 65 51.78 -14.65 17.50
CA CYS A 65 51.93 -13.42 18.27
C CYS A 65 52.62 -12.13 17.77
N THR A 66 52.19 -11.07 18.50
CA THR A 66 52.95 -9.93 19.07
C THR A 66 53.09 -8.60 18.34
N SER A 67 53.08 -7.57 19.19
CA SER A 67 53.09 -6.13 18.94
C SER A 67 54.45 -5.56 18.57
N SER A 68 54.48 -4.45 17.84
CA SER A 68 54.99 -3.17 18.38
C SER A 68 54.87 -2.03 17.35
N THR A 69 55.14 -0.82 17.81
CA THR A 69 55.05 0.45 17.08
C THR A 69 56.31 0.78 16.28
N ALA A 70 56.10 1.56 15.22
CA ALA A 70 56.89 2.74 14.81
C ALA A 70 57.71 2.68 13.49
N ARG A 71 57.60 3.84 12.82
CA ARG A 71 58.49 4.49 11.84
C ARG A 71 58.53 4.05 10.37
N ILE A 72 58.55 5.13 9.59
CA ILE A 72 58.80 5.28 8.16
C ILE A 72 60.32 5.30 7.95
N GLU A 73 60.81 4.65 6.90
CA GLU A 73 61.99 5.09 6.14
C GLU A 73 61.96 4.44 4.74
N GLU A 74 62.36 5.20 3.72
CA GLU A 74 62.38 4.80 2.31
C GLU A 74 63.79 4.34 1.90
N ILE A 75 63.91 3.24 1.13
CA ILE A 75 65.05 2.98 0.22
C ILE A 75 64.52 2.27 -1.04
N PHE A 76 65.04 2.65 -2.21
CA PHE A 76 64.71 2.15 -3.56
C PHE A 76 65.73 1.10 -4.07
N ASP A 77 65.45 0.55 -5.27
CA ASP A 77 66.34 -0.23 -6.17
C ASP A 77 66.68 -1.70 -5.79
N ASP A 78 66.74 -2.67 -6.72
CA ASP A 78 66.51 -2.64 -8.18
C ASP A 78 66.21 -4.05 -8.77
N SER A 79 65.53 -4.14 -9.93
CA SER A 79 65.46 -5.29 -10.91
C SER A 79 65.12 -6.72 -10.40
N GLU A 80 64.53 -7.70 -11.11
CA GLU A 80 63.85 -7.94 -12.39
C GLU A 80 63.10 -9.31 -12.18
N ASN A 81 62.10 -9.82 -12.94
CA ASN A 81 61.21 -9.33 -14.00
C ASN A 81 60.18 -10.45 -14.32
N ASP A 82 58.87 -10.19 -14.22
CA ASP A 82 57.85 -10.85 -15.07
C ASP A 82 56.56 -10.01 -15.15
N SER A 83 55.64 -10.39 -16.02
CA SER A 83 55.05 -9.45 -16.97
C SER A 83 53.54 -9.59 -17.18
N SER A 84 52.95 -8.54 -17.78
CA SER A 84 51.56 -8.45 -18.27
C SER A 84 50.41 -8.30 -17.23
N LEU A 85 50.13 -7.05 -16.86
CA LEU A 85 48.80 -6.41 -16.96
C LEU A 85 48.85 -4.97 -16.39
N ASN A 86 49.45 -4.05 -17.15
CA ASN A 86 49.41 -2.62 -16.81
C ASN A 86 49.35 -1.76 -18.09
N THR A 87 48.14 -1.38 -18.50
CA THR A 87 47.95 -0.41 -19.58
C THR A 87 48.18 1.00 -19.02
N LYS A 88 49.22 1.67 -19.52
CA LYS A 88 49.56 3.06 -19.15
C LYS A 88 48.35 3.99 -19.28
N PRO A 89 48.23 5.04 -18.45
CA PRO A 89 47.41 6.19 -18.81
C PRO A 89 47.93 6.77 -20.15
N PRO A 90 47.07 7.37 -20.99
CA PRO A 90 47.52 8.01 -22.22
C PRO A 90 48.53 9.12 -21.90
N PRO A 91 49.46 9.44 -22.81
CA PRO A 91 50.31 10.61 -22.64
C PRO A 91 49.42 11.85 -22.46
N MET A 92 49.80 12.75 -21.56
CA MET A 92 49.29 14.11 -21.60
C MET A 92 49.69 14.69 -22.95
N ALA A 93 48.72 14.79 -23.86
CA ALA A 93 48.87 15.66 -25.01
C ALA A 93 48.90 17.08 -24.48
N ASP A 94 49.94 17.84 -24.83
CA ASP A 94 49.91 19.30 -24.76
C ASP A 94 48.91 19.82 -25.79
N THR A 95 47.61 19.62 -25.52
CA THR A 95 46.54 20.28 -26.25
C THR A 95 46.60 21.76 -25.88
N PRO A 96 46.96 22.66 -26.82
CA PRO A 96 46.91 24.08 -26.52
C PRO A 96 45.49 24.47 -26.14
N TRP A 97 45.36 25.33 -25.13
CA TRP A 97 44.07 25.83 -24.68
C TRP A 97 43.32 26.47 -25.85
N SER A 98 42.25 25.80 -26.31
CA SER A 98 41.38 26.35 -27.36
C SER A 98 40.24 27.15 -26.74
N PRO A 99 40.02 28.42 -27.12
CA PRO A 99 38.87 29.20 -26.68
C PRO A 99 37.51 28.57 -27.02
N THR A 100 37.47 27.61 -27.95
CA THR A 100 36.23 26.90 -28.34
C THR A 100 35.92 25.68 -27.48
N ASN A 101 36.84 25.22 -26.62
CA ASN A 101 36.59 24.07 -25.76
C ASN A 101 35.92 24.54 -24.46
N LEU A 102 34.66 24.99 -24.60
CA LEU A 102 33.82 25.38 -23.47
C LEU A 102 33.71 24.19 -22.49
N TYR A 103 34.35 24.32 -21.34
CA TYR A 103 34.09 23.44 -20.20
C TYR A 103 32.63 23.62 -19.79
N VAL A 104 31.77 22.75 -20.28
CA VAL A 104 30.41 22.58 -19.78
C VAL A 104 30.55 21.75 -18.50
N PRO A 105 30.41 22.34 -17.30
CA PRO A 105 30.39 21.54 -16.08
C PRO A 105 29.28 20.49 -16.22
N PRO A 106 29.50 19.25 -15.72
CA PRO A 106 28.42 18.25 -15.70
C PRO A 106 27.22 18.88 -14.99
N LYS A 107 26.02 18.77 -15.61
CA LYS A 107 24.78 19.28 -15.01
C LYS A 107 24.69 18.74 -13.59
N MET A 108 24.85 19.60 -12.59
CA MET A 108 24.67 19.18 -11.20
C MET A 108 23.24 18.64 -11.06
N PRO A 109 23.02 17.56 -10.30
CA PRO A 109 21.66 17.12 -10.02
C PRO A 109 20.89 18.28 -9.37
N PRO A 110 19.59 18.47 -9.70
CA PRO A 110 18.80 19.55 -9.14
C PRO A 110 18.83 19.46 -7.61
N LYS A 111 19.15 20.59 -6.96
CA LYS A 111 19.30 20.66 -5.50
C LYS A 111 18.00 20.18 -4.85
N THR A 112 18.07 19.21 -3.95
CA THR A 112 16.91 18.83 -3.11
C THR A 112 16.37 20.08 -2.40
N PRO A 113 15.09 20.44 -2.58
CA PRO A 113 14.50 21.60 -1.91
C PRO A 113 14.69 21.55 -0.39
N ASP A 114 14.89 22.71 0.24
CA ASP A 114 15.27 22.78 1.67
C ASP A 114 14.22 22.14 2.60
N VAL A 115 12.95 22.16 2.19
CA VAL A 115 11.81 21.48 2.86
C VAL A 115 11.98 19.96 2.96
N PHE A 116 12.77 19.31 2.09
CA PHE A 116 13.05 17.87 2.14
C PHE A 116 14.44 17.53 2.70
N SER A 117 15.26 18.54 3.06
CA SER A 117 16.62 18.34 3.59
C SER A 117 16.84 18.91 5.00
N THR A 118 15.88 19.64 5.56
CA THR A 118 15.96 20.24 6.90
C THR A 118 14.85 19.77 7.83
N LEU A 119 15.05 19.92 9.15
CA LEU A 119 13.99 19.69 10.14
C LEU A 119 12.91 20.79 10.04
N PRO A 120 11.66 20.52 10.44
CA PRO A 120 10.64 21.57 10.55
C PRO A 120 11.11 22.71 11.45
N VAL A 121 10.78 23.95 11.06
CA VAL A 121 11.19 25.18 11.78
C VAL A 121 10.59 25.24 13.19
N LEU A 122 9.32 24.85 13.32
CA LEU A 122 8.63 24.78 14.60
C LEU A 122 8.91 23.42 15.26
N ARG A 123 9.51 23.43 16.44
CA ARG A 123 9.81 22.24 17.25
C ARG A 123 9.50 22.52 18.71
N ASP A 124 8.60 21.74 19.28
CA ASP A 124 8.27 21.83 20.70
C ASP A 124 9.46 21.45 21.58
N THR A 125 9.62 22.15 22.69
CA THR A 125 10.61 21.81 23.74
C THR A 125 10.15 20.62 24.59
N TYR A 126 8.87 20.24 24.54
CA TYR A 126 8.31 19.12 25.28
C TYR A 126 8.57 17.78 24.56
N ILE A 127 9.45 16.97 25.13
CA ILE A 127 9.86 15.68 24.55
C ILE A 127 8.93 14.58 25.05
N THR A 128 8.38 13.81 24.10
CA THR A 128 7.51 12.65 24.35
C THR A 128 8.04 11.43 23.59
N PHE A 129 7.44 10.26 23.84
CA PHE A 129 7.67 9.08 22.99
C PHE A 129 7.37 9.38 21.52
N THR A 130 6.28 10.10 21.23
CA THR A 130 5.88 10.49 19.88
C THR A 130 6.92 11.38 19.20
N SER A 131 7.35 12.47 19.83
CA SER A 131 8.35 13.37 19.21
C SER A 131 9.72 12.70 19.07
N THR A 132 10.09 11.80 19.99
CA THR A 132 11.30 10.98 19.89
C THR A 132 11.25 10.05 18.67
N GLU A 133 10.14 9.33 18.45
CA GLU A 133 10.00 8.43 17.32
C GLU A 133 9.85 9.15 15.98
N GLN A 134 9.24 10.34 15.98
CA GLN A 134 9.20 11.21 14.80
C GLN A 134 10.61 11.67 14.42
N ASP A 135 11.38 12.21 15.36
CA ASP A 135 12.79 12.56 15.16
C ASP A 135 13.64 11.36 14.69
N ASN A 136 13.43 10.18 15.27
CA ASN A 136 14.13 8.94 14.86
C ASN A 136 13.76 8.48 13.44
N THR A 137 12.58 8.85 12.95
CA THR A 137 12.15 8.58 11.57
C THR A 137 12.78 9.60 10.62
N VAL A 138 12.65 10.89 10.92
CA VAL A 138 13.21 12.00 10.15
C VAL A 138 14.73 11.86 9.97
N ARG A 139 15.47 11.52 11.04
CA ARG A 139 16.94 11.27 11.00
C ARG A 139 17.35 10.14 10.04
N LYS A 140 16.45 9.19 9.73
CA LYS A 140 16.71 8.10 8.76
C LYS A 140 16.27 8.44 7.34
N VAL A 141 15.38 9.42 7.17
CA VAL A 141 14.79 9.78 5.88
C VAL A 141 15.55 10.94 5.22
N ILE A 142 15.89 12.01 5.97
CA ILE A 142 16.66 13.15 5.41
C ILE A 142 17.90 12.70 4.63
N PRO A 143 18.80 11.83 5.15
CA PRO A 143 20.02 11.47 4.42
C PRO A 143 19.78 10.72 3.11
N LEU A 144 18.59 10.15 2.91
CA LEU A 144 18.20 9.50 1.67
C LEU A 144 17.65 10.51 0.65
N LEU A 145 16.90 11.52 1.11
CA LEU A 145 16.33 12.59 0.28
C LEU A 145 17.35 13.66 -0.12
N SER A 146 18.33 13.94 0.75
CA SER A 146 19.37 14.95 0.55
C SER A 146 20.71 14.36 0.11
N SER A 147 20.71 13.14 -0.43
CA SER A 147 21.89 12.51 -1.03
C SER A 147 22.41 13.39 -2.17
N ARG A 148 23.69 13.81 -2.12
CA ARG A 148 24.28 14.65 -3.17
C ARG A 148 24.49 13.90 -4.49
N ASP A 149 24.76 12.59 -4.39
CA ASP A 149 25.09 11.76 -5.55
C ASP A 149 23.83 11.22 -6.23
N ASP A 150 22.73 11.07 -5.49
CA ASP A 150 21.46 10.53 -6.00
C ASP A 150 20.26 11.04 -5.16
N PRO A 151 19.83 12.31 -5.35
CA PRO A 151 18.73 12.92 -4.57
C PRO A 151 17.32 12.43 -4.96
N LEU A 152 17.21 11.70 -6.07
CA LEU A 152 15.95 11.09 -6.53
C LEU A 152 16.25 9.79 -7.30
N PRO A 153 16.55 8.68 -6.59
CA PRO A 153 16.96 7.42 -7.20
C PRO A 153 15.90 6.86 -8.15
N ASN A 154 16.36 6.29 -9.26
CA ASN A 154 15.48 5.57 -10.19
C ASN A 154 14.75 4.43 -9.48
N LEU A 155 13.56 4.08 -9.99
CA LEU A 155 12.80 2.91 -9.60
C LEU A 155 13.57 1.65 -9.99
N LYS A 156 13.91 0.81 -9.02
CA LYS A 156 14.68 -0.43 -9.20
C LYS A 156 13.78 -1.57 -9.72
N ARG A 157 13.06 -1.29 -10.81
CA ARG A 157 12.00 -2.10 -11.43
C ARG A 157 12.35 -3.58 -11.50
N LYS A 158 13.55 -3.93 -12.00
CA LYS A 158 13.99 -5.32 -12.14
C LYS A 158 13.96 -6.11 -10.83
N ILE A 159 14.59 -5.61 -9.77
CA ILE A 159 14.63 -6.31 -8.47
C ILE A 159 13.27 -6.30 -7.76
N HIS A 160 12.39 -5.33 -8.07
CA HIS A 160 11.02 -5.34 -7.57
C HIS A 160 10.15 -6.38 -8.30
N ILE A 161 10.36 -6.60 -9.60
CA ILE A 161 9.74 -7.71 -10.36
C ILE A 161 10.21 -9.04 -9.77
N GLU A 162 11.53 -9.27 -9.67
CA GLU A 162 12.12 -10.51 -9.13
C GLU A 162 11.56 -10.85 -7.73
N PHE A 163 11.41 -9.85 -6.86
CA PHE A 163 10.81 -10.01 -5.52
C PHE A 163 9.34 -10.45 -5.55
N LEU A 164 8.52 -9.89 -6.45
CA LEU A 164 7.10 -10.24 -6.56
C LEU A 164 6.87 -11.57 -7.27
N GLU A 165 7.70 -11.88 -8.26
CA GLU A 165 7.71 -13.19 -8.93
C GLU A 165 8.09 -14.30 -7.94
N ALA A 166 9.09 -14.10 -7.09
CA ALA A 166 9.43 -15.05 -6.02
C ALA A 166 8.21 -15.31 -5.10
N GLY A 167 7.46 -14.27 -4.75
CA GLY A 167 6.22 -14.38 -3.96
C GLY A 167 5.08 -15.19 -4.61
N LEU A 168 5.14 -15.44 -5.92
CA LEU A 168 4.16 -16.25 -6.67
C LEU A 168 4.71 -17.61 -7.12
N ASN A 169 6.02 -17.71 -7.38
CA ASN A 169 6.67 -18.86 -8.00
C ASN A 169 7.42 -19.76 -7.00
N GLU A 170 7.85 -19.22 -5.85
CA GLU A 170 8.62 -19.96 -4.86
C GLU A 170 7.78 -20.46 -3.68
N LYS A 171 8.31 -21.46 -2.96
CA LYS A 171 7.71 -21.93 -1.72
C LYS A 171 7.97 -20.93 -0.59
N LEU A 172 6.91 -20.26 -0.14
CA LEU A 172 6.99 -19.31 0.97
C LEU A 172 7.58 -19.96 2.26
N PRO A 173 8.45 -19.26 3.00
CA PRO A 173 9.05 -19.78 4.24
C PRO A 173 8.03 -20.12 5.33
N SER A 174 8.35 -21.10 6.18
CA SER A 174 7.45 -21.59 7.25
C SER A 174 7.08 -20.58 8.34
N TYR A 175 7.82 -19.47 8.47
CA TYR A 175 7.42 -18.37 9.37
C TYR A 175 6.23 -17.56 8.83
N MET A 176 5.93 -17.65 7.52
CA MET A 176 4.79 -16.98 6.89
C MET A 176 3.45 -17.68 7.13
N THR A 177 3.38 -18.75 7.93
CA THR A 177 2.11 -19.39 8.36
C THR A 177 1.15 -18.39 9.03
N VAL A 178 1.66 -17.30 9.61
CA VAL A 178 0.84 -16.17 10.11
C VAL A 178 0.03 -15.45 9.01
N LEU A 179 0.32 -15.70 7.74
CA LEU A 179 -0.38 -15.20 6.55
C LEU A 179 -1.20 -16.29 5.84
N ASP A 180 -1.38 -17.48 6.43
CA ASP A 180 -2.17 -18.56 5.79
C ASP A 180 -3.63 -18.14 5.57
N ALA A 181 -4.23 -17.36 6.47
CA ALA A 181 -5.53 -16.73 6.26
C ALA A 181 -5.53 -15.51 5.30
N SER A 182 -4.39 -15.21 4.67
CA SER A 182 -4.16 -14.10 3.72
C SER A 182 -3.59 -14.58 2.38
N ARG A 183 -3.75 -15.85 1.98
CA ARG A 183 -3.17 -16.33 0.71
C ARG A 183 -3.73 -15.60 -0.54
N PRO A 184 -5.04 -15.32 -0.68
CA PRO A 184 -5.56 -14.46 -1.75
C PRO A 184 -4.96 -13.05 -1.76
N TRP A 185 -4.62 -12.50 -0.59
CA TRP A 185 -3.96 -11.19 -0.50
C TRP A 185 -2.54 -11.23 -1.08
N ILE A 186 -1.76 -12.27 -0.80
CA ILE A 186 -0.41 -12.44 -1.38
C ILE A 186 -0.49 -12.53 -2.90
N ILE A 187 -1.46 -13.29 -3.43
CA ILE A 187 -1.72 -13.40 -4.87
C ILE A 187 -2.03 -12.01 -5.46
N TYR A 188 -3.01 -11.29 -4.90
CA TYR A 188 -3.40 -9.95 -5.33
C TYR A 188 -2.23 -8.95 -5.29
N TRP A 189 -1.48 -8.89 -4.17
CA TRP A 189 -0.39 -7.95 -3.99
C TRP A 189 0.73 -8.16 -5.01
N CYS A 190 1.11 -9.42 -5.28
CA CYS A 190 2.14 -9.71 -6.25
C CYS A 190 1.68 -9.47 -7.69
N LEU A 191 0.47 -9.91 -8.08
CA LEU A 191 -0.05 -9.69 -9.44
C LEU A 191 -0.24 -8.20 -9.75
N THR A 192 -0.80 -7.44 -8.81
CA THR A 192 -1.02 -5.99 -8.97
C THR A 192 0.32 -5.25 -9.04
N GLY A 193 1.27 -5.58 -8.16
CA GLY A 193 2.62 -5.00 -8.24
C GLY A 193 3.33 -5.31 -9.56
N LEU A 194 3.22 -6.55 -10.07
CA LEU A 194 3.81 -6.95 -11.34
C LEU A 194 3.18 -6.22 -12.54
N SER A 195 1.85 -6.11 -12.58
CA SER A 195 1.16 -5.43 -13.68
C SER A 195 1.43 -3.92 -13.68
N LEU A 196 1.58 -3.28 -12.51
CA LEU A 196 2.04 -1.90 -12.37
C LEU A 196 3.48 -1.70 -12.84
N LEU A 197 4.35 -2.69 -12.64
CA LEU A 197 5.72 -2.66 -13.16
C LEU A 197 5.81 -3.01 -14.66
N GLY A 198 4.69 -3.32 -15.31
CA GLY A 198 4.60 -3.57 -16.76
C GLY A 198 4.81 -5.03 -17.17
N VAL A 199 4.74 -5.98 -16.23
CA VAL A 199 4.78 -7.41 -16.52
C VAL A 199 3.39 -7.88 -16.97
N ASP A 200 3.34 -8.69 -18.04
CA ASP A 200 2.12 -9.40 -18.41
C ASP A 200 1.82 -10.50 -17.39
N VAL A 201 0.73 -10.31 -16.66
CA VAL A 201 0.27 -11.23 -15.59
C VAL A 201 -0.75 -12.25 -16.08
N THR A 202 -1.20 -12.19 -17.35
CA THR A 202 -2.13 -13.18 -17.91
C THR A 202 -1.54 -14.58 -17.95
N ILE A 203 -0.20 -14.70 -17.99
CA ILE A 203 0.54 -15.97 -17.85
C ILE A 203 0.22 -16.73 -16.56
N TYR A 204 -0.25 -16.03 -15.51
CA TYR A 204 -0.60 -16.63 -14.22
C TYR A 204 -2.06 -17.11 -14.15
N ARG A 205 -2.90 -16.85 -15.16
CA ARG A 205 -4.36 -17.08 -15.14
C ARG A 205 -4.76 -18.45 -14.61
N GLU A 206 -4.34 -19.53 -15.28
CA GLU A 206 -4.70 -20.91 -14.89
C GLU A 206 -4.22 -21.27 -13.48
N ARG A 207 -3.04 -20.77 -13.09
CA ARG A 207 -2.49 -21.02 -11.75
C ARG A 207 -3.23 -20.24 -10.67
N VAL A 208 -3.72 -19.03 -10.97
CA VAL A 208 -4.58 -18.23 -10.08
C VAL A 208 -5.95 -18.89 -9.93
N ILE A 209 -6.58 -19.30 -11.03
CA ILE A 209 -7.84 -20.07 -11.00
C ILE A 209 -7.65 -21.32 -10.14
N SER A 210 -6.67 -22.17 -10.46
CA SER A 210 -6.35 -23.39 -9.70
C SER A 210 -6.08 -23.14 -8.22
N SER A 211 -5.40 -22.04 -7.87
CA SER A 211 -5.09 -21.67 -6.48
C SER A 211 -6.30 -21.15 -5.70
N LEU A 212 -7.28 -20.52 -6.37
CA LEU A 212 -8.46 -19.93 -5.74
C LEU A 212 -9.68 -20.86 -5.75
N THR A 213 -9.78 -21.82 -6.68
CA THR A 213 -10.83 -22.85 -6.71
C THR A 213 -11.07 -23.53 -5.35
N PRO A 214 -10.06 -24.07 -4.64
CA PRO A 214 -10.25 -24.73 -3.35
C PRO A 214 -10.51 -23.77 -2.17
N LEU A 215 -10.52 -22.45 -2.41
CA LEU A 215 -10.81 -21.41 -1.41
C LEU A 215 -12.22 -20.85 -1.53
N GLN A 216 -12.92 -21.06 -2.65
CA GLN A 216 -14.33 -20.69 -2.79
C GLN A 216 -15.21 -21.70 -2.04
N ASN A 217 -16.05 -21.21 -1.13
CA ASN A 217 -16.96 -22.07 -0.37
C ASN A 217 -18.28 -22.25 -1.13
N ALA A 218 -18.87 -23.45 -1.05
CA ALA A 218 -20.15 -23.78 -1.71
C ALA A 218 -21.35 -22.94 -1.21
N ILE A 219 -21.22 -22.24 -0.08
CA ILE A 219 -22.22 -21.30 0.44
C ILE A 219 -22.06 -19.87 -0.10
N GLY A 220 -21.00 -19.61 -0.88
CA GLY A 220 -20.62 -18.29 -1.39
C GLY A 220 -19.40 -17.70 -0.69
N GLY A 221 -18.66 -16.83 -1.40
CA GLY A 221 -17.45 -16.16 -0.90
C GLY A 221 -16.20 -17.04 -0.88
N PHE A 222 -15.04 -16.41 -0.64
CA PHE A 222 -13.74 -17.06 -0.53
C PHE A 222 -13.20 -17.00 0.90
N GLY A 223 -12.60 -18.11 1.35
CA GLY A 223 -11.78 -18.18 2.55
C GLY A 223 -10.34 -17.73 2.32
N GLY A 224 -9.59 -17.55 3.42
CA GLY A 224 -8.17 -17.21 3.35
C GLY A 224 -7.24 -18.35 2.93
N SER A 225 -7.65 -19.60 3.16
CA SER A 225 -6.96 -20.85 2.79
C SER A 225 -8.02 -21.95 2.60
N HIS A 226 -7.60 -23.15 2.20
CA HIS A 226 -8.52 -24.26 2.00
C HIS A 226 -9.22 -24.66 3.32
N GLY A 227 -10.54 -24.80 3.29
CA GLY A 227 -11.35 -25.09 4.47
C GLY A 227 -11.57 -23.90 5.42
N HIS A 228 -11.07 -22.70 5.10
CA HIS A 228 -11.40 -21.49 5.86
C HIS A 228 -12.79 -20.98 5.45
N MET A 229 -13.56 -20.50 6.44
CA MET A 229 -14.84 -19.83 6.18
C MET A 229 -14.68 -18.60 5.29
N SER A 230 -15.72 -18.27 4.54
CA SER A 230 -15.75 -17.11 3.65
C SER A 230 -15.61 -15.80 4.42
N HIS A 231 -14.76 -14.92 3.90
CA HIS A 231 -14.45 -13.63 4.51
C HIS A 231 -14.28 -12.57 3.40
N LEU A 232 -14.77 -11.35 3.64
CA LEU A 232 -14.84 -10.28 2.66
C LEU A 232 -13.47 -9.85 2.13
N ALA A 233 -12.49 -9.63 3.01
CA ALA A 233 -11.13 -9.29 2.60
C ALA A 233 -10.45 -10.33 1.67
N PRO A 234 -10.42 -11.66 1.97
CA PRO A 234 -9.99 -12.67 1.00
C PRO A 234 -10.86 -12.73 -0.27
N SER A 235 -12.18 -12.52 -0.18
CA SER A 235 -13.08 -12.50 -1.35
C SER A 235 -12.78 -11.33 -2.30
N TYR A 236 -12.57 -10.14 -1.76
CA TYR A 236 -12.09 -8.96 -2.49
C TYR A 236 -10.76 -9.24 -3.19
N ALA A 237 -9.77 -9.78 -2.47
CA ALA A 237 -8.46 -10.08 -3.03
C ALA A 237 -8.52 -11.18 -4.11
N ALA A 238 -9.37 -12.20 -3.94
CA ALA A 238 -9.61 -13.24 -4.93
C ALA A 238 -10.24 -12.66 -6.21
N VAL A 239 -11.33 -11.89 -6.09
CA VAL A 239 -12.02 -11.27 -7.23
C VAL A 239 -11.10 -10.31 -7.98
N LEU A 240 -10.34 -9.45 -7.29
CA LEU A 240 -9.35 -8.59 -7.95
C LEU A 240 -8.21 -9.38 -8.60
N SER A 241 -7.76 -10.49 -8.01
CA SER A 241 -6.75 -11.36 -8.64
C SER A 241 -7.27 -11.97 -9.94
N LEU A 242 -8.54 -12.41 -9.97
CA LEU A 242 -9.20 -12.97 -11.15
C LEU A 242 -9.41 -11.90 -12.23
N ALA A 243 -9.86 -10.69 -11.86
CA ALA A 243 -9.96 -9.55 -12.78
C ALA A 243 -8.58 -9.15 -13.34
N THR A 244 -7.53 -9.19 -12.52
CA THR A 244 -6.16 -8.82 -12.91
C THR A 244 -5.54 -9.77 -13.95
N VAL A 245 -5.89 -11.06 -13.94
CA VAL A 245 -5.42 -12.03 -14.96
C VAL A 245 -6.34 -12.13 -16.19
N GLY A 246 -7.52 -11.50 -16.16
CA GLY A 246 -8.46 -11.40 -17.28
C GLY A 246 -8.97 -12.74 -17.81
N GLY A 247 -9.51 -12.71 -19.03
CA GLY A 247 -10.11 -13.84 -19.73
C GLY A 247 -11.35 -14.39 -19.02
N ASN A 248 -11.44 -15.72 -18.94
CA ASN A 248 -12.53 -16.45 -18.28
C ASN A 248 -12.36 -16.55 -16.75
N ALA A 249 -11.35 -15.92 -16.14
CA ALA A 249 -11.01 -16.13 -14.73
C ALA A 249 -12.15 -15.74 -13.77
N LEU A 250 -12.86 -14.64 -14.04
CA LEU A 250 -14.01 -14.23 -13.22
C LEU A 250 -15.17 -15.24 -13.27
N SER A 251 -15.26 -16.07 -14.31
CA SER A 251 -16.24 -17.16 -14.40
C SER A 251 -15.98 -18.32 -13.41
N LEU A 252 -14.86 -18.30 -12.67
CA LEU A 252 -14.68 -19.15 -11.49
C LEU A 252 -15.71 -18.84 -10.40
N VAL A 253 -16.16 -17.58 -10.30
CA VAL A 253 -16.96 -17.12 -9.16
C VAL A 253 -18.43 -17.48 -9.35
N ASP A 254 -19.00 -18.24 -8.41
CA ASP A 254 -20.45 -18.47 -8.38
C ASP A 254 -21.15 -17.20 -7.87
N ARG A 255 -21.64 -16.41 -8.84
CA ARG A 255 -22.38 -15.16 -8.60
C ARG A 255 -23.61 -15.36 -7.72
N ARG A 256 -24.32 -16.50 -7.83
CA ARG A 256 -25.58 -16.77 -7.10
C ARG A 256 -25.30 -17.04 -5.62
N THR A 257 -24.34 -17.93 -5.32
CA THR A 257 -23.97 -18.17 -3.93
C THR A 257 -23.21 -17.00 -3.32
N MET A 258 -22.39 -16.27 -4.09
CA MET A 258 -21.76 -15.01 -3.65
C MET A 258 -22.80 -14.00 -3.16
N LEU A 259 -23.85 -13.69 -3.93
CA LEU A 259 -24.90 -12.77 -3.50
C LEU A 259 -25.61 -13.27 -2.24
N LYS A 260 -25.97 -14.56 -2.19
CA LYS A 260 -26.63 -15.17 -1.03
C LYS A 260 -25.78 -15.05 0.25
N TRP A 261 -24.47 -15.23 0.13
CA TRP A 261 -23.54 -15.04 1.25
C TRP A 261 -23.44 -13.57 1.66
N LEU A 262 -23.30 -12.65 0.71
CA LEU A 262 -23.26 -11.20 0.98
C LEU A 262 -24.53 -10.71 1.72
N LEU A 263 -25.72 -11.18 1.32
CA LEU A 263 -26.98 -10.92 2.02
C LEU A 263 -26.97 -11.48 3.45
N SER A 264 -26.35 -12.64 3.69
CA SER A 264 -26.29 -13.26 5.03
C SER A 264 -25.36 -12.55 6.03
N ILE A 265 -24.46 -11.69 5.53
CA ILE A 265 -23.53 -10.88 6.36
C ILE A 265 -23.90 -9.38 6.37
N LYS A 266 -24.85 -8.94 5.52
CA LYS A 266 -25.45 -7.60 5.57
C LYS A 266 -26.13 -7.37 6.92
N GLN A 267 -25.91 -6.20 7.50
CA GLN A 267 -26.47 -5.80 8.79
C GLN A 267 -27.59 -4.74 8.62
N PRO A 268 -28.60 -4.71 9.51
CA PRO A 268 -29.70 -3.74 9.45
C PRO A 268 -29.23 -2.28 9.55
N ASN A 269 -28.11 -2.02 10.23
CA ASN A 269 -27.54 -0.69 10.43
C ASN A 269 -26.83 -0.10 9.20
N GLY A 270 -26.82 -0.79 8.06
CA GLY A 270 -26.14 -0.35 6.84
C GLY A 270 -24.84 -1.09 6.54
N CYS A 271 -24.14 -1.61 7.55
CA CYS A 271 -22.84 -2.25 7.39
C CYS A 271 -22.94 -3.71 6.90
N PHE A 272 -21.78 -4.34 6.72
CA PHE A 272 -21.61 -5.78 6.54
C PHE A 272 -20.66 -6.30 7.64
N THR A 273 -20.87 -7.50 8.16
CA THR A 273 -19.81 -8.18 8.93
C THR A 273 -18.75 -8.72 7.95
N VAL A 274 -17.47 -8.74 8.32
CA VAL A 274 -16.40 -9.24 7.44
C VAL A 274 -16.53 -10.73 7.12
N ALA A 275 -17.22 -11.48 7.98
CA ALA A 275 -17.57 -12.90 7.85
C ALA A 275 -18.81 -13.18 8.72
N VAL A 276 -19.34 -14.40 8.69
CA VAL A 276 -20.44 -14.80 9.60
C VAL A 276 -19.92 -14.75 11.04
N GLY A 277 -20.45 -13.85 11.86
CA GLY A 277 -19.98 -13.61 13.24
C GLY A 277 -18.67 -12.81 13.36
N GLY A 278 -18.17 -12.23 12.27
CA GLY A 278 -16.98 -11.35 12.27
C GLY A 278 -17.29 -9.90 12.68
N GLU A 279 -16.26 -9.05 12.74
CA GLU A 279 -16.43 -7.61 13.00
C GLU A 279 -17.21 -6.90 11.87
N SER A 280 -17.85 -5.77 12.18
CA SER A 280 -18.47 -4.87 11.19
C SER A 280 -17.72 -3.54 11.17
N ASP A 281 -17.14 -3.16 10.03
CA ASP A 281 -16.49 -1.86 9.82
C ASP A 281 -16.45 -1.49 8.33
N VAL A 282 -16.02 -0.26 8.01
CA VAL A 282 -15.98 0.25 6.62
C VAL A 282 -15.13 -0.57 5.66
N ARG A 283 -14.19 -1.42 6.13
CA ARG A 283 -13.45 -2.35 5.26
C ARG A 283 -14.38 -3.39 4.66
N ALA A 284 -15.34 -3.89 5.46
CA ALA A 284 -16.33 -4.85 5.02
C ALA A 284 -17.17 -4.26 3.88
N ILE A 285 -17.66 -3.03 4.06
CA ILE A 285 -18.47 -2.32 3.06
C ILE A 285 -17.69 -2.14 1.75
N TYR A 286 -16.47 -1.59 1.79
CA TYR A 286 -15.64 -1.41 0.59
C TYR A 286 -15.33 -2.73 -0.13
N CYS A 287 -15.02 -3.80 0.62
CA CYS A 287 -14.79 -5.12 0.05
C CYS A 287 -16.06 -5.67 -0.62
N ALA A 288 -17.22 -5.57 0.04
CA ALA A 288 -18.50 -6.07 -0.46
C ALA A 288 -18.92 -5.33 -1.74
N LEU A 289 -18.91 -3.99 -1.73
CA LEU A 289 -19.32 -3.17 -2.88
C LEU A 289 -18.38 -3.35 -4.09
N THR A 290 -17.08 -3.54 -3.86
CA THR A 290 -16.12 -3.88 -4.93
C THR A 290 -16.45 -5.23 -5.58
N VAL A 291 -16.72 -6.26 -4.76
CA VAL A 291 -17.12 -7.60 -5.23
C VAL A 291 -18.45 -7.54 -6.00
N ILE A 292 -19.44 -6.81 -5.50
CA ILE A 292 -20.75 -6.59 -6.14
C ILE A 292 -20.58 -5.95 -7.52
N SER A 293 -19.81 -4.86 -7.61
CA SER A 293 -19.64 -4.09 -8.84
C SER A 293 -18.87 -4.87 -9.91
N LEU A 294 -17.73 -5.48 -9.56
CA LEU A 294 -16.90 -6.25 -10.51
C LEU A 294 -17.56 -7.55 -10.99
N LEU A 295 -18.36 -8.21 -10.17
CA LEU A 295 -19.10 -9.43 -10.55
C LEU A 295 -20.46 -9.14 -11.21
N ARG A 296 -20.80 -7.86 -11.43
CA ARG A 296 -22.12 -7.39 -11.88
C ARG A 296 -23.28 -8.02 -11.09
N LEU A 297 -23.17 -8.16 -9.76
CA LEU A 297 -24.24 -8.80 -9.00
C LEU A 297 -25.50 -7.92 -9.03
N PRO A 298 -26.71 -8.50 -9.14
CA PRO A 298 -27.94 -7.72 -8.99
C PRO A 298 -28.04 -7.19 -7.56
N VAL A 299 -28.52 -5.96 -7.40
CA VAL A 299 -28.54 -5.23 -6.13
C VAL A 299 -29.98 -5.06 -5.65
N PRO A 300 -30.55 -6.02 -4.90
CA PRO A 300 -31.81 -5.78 -4.22
C PRO A 300 -31.64 -4.66 -3.19
N LYS A 301 -32.68 -3.86 -2.95
CA LYS A 301 -32.63 -2.67 -2.08
C LYS A 301 -31.99 -2.97 -0.72
N GLU A 302 -32.37 -4.07 -0.09
CA GLU A 302 -31.85 -4.54 1.21
C GLU A 302 -30.32 -4.70 1.28
N LEU A 303 -29.63 -4.91 0.15
CA LEU A 303 -28.18 -5.08 0.09
C LEU A 303 -27.41 -3.78 0.30
N ILE A 304 -28.01 -2.63 -0.01
CA ILE A 304 -27.39 -1.29 0.13
C ILE A 304 -28.18 -0.35 1.06
N GLU A 305 -29.33 -0.78 1.58
CA GLU A 305 -30.14 -0.01 2.52
C GLU A 305 -29.34 0.35 3.79
N ASN A 306 -29.46 1.62 4.21
CA ASN A 306 -28.73 2.27 5.30
C ASN A 306 -27.19 2.39 5.11
N THR A 307 -26.63 1.94 3.98
CA THR A 307 -25.17 1.88 3.79
C THR A 307 -24.53 3.26 3.63
N LEU A 308 -25.22 4.21 2.96
CA LEU A 308 -24.73 5.59 2.81
C LEU A 308 -24.65 6.32 4.17
N GLU A 309 -25.69 6.18 4.98
CA GLU A 309 -25.84 6.76 6.31
C GLU A 309 -24.81 6.18 7.29
N TYR A 310 -24.55 4.87 7.21
CA TYR A 310 -23.49 4.22 7.99
C TYR A 310 -22.11 4.75 7.60
N LEU A 311 -21.82 4.90 6.30
CA LEU A 311 -20.55 5.42 5.83
C LEU A 311 -20.34 6.88 6.27
N ALA A 312 -21.34 7.75 6.09
CA ALA A 312 -21.29 9.15 6.52
C ALA A 312 -21.04 9.27 8.03
N SER A 313 -21.76 8.50 8.85
CA SER A 313 -21.63 8.52 10.32
C SER A 313 -20.31 7.94 10.85
N CYS A 314 -19.44 7.37 10.01
CA CYS A 314 -18.07 7.00 10.36
C CYS A 314 -17.08 8.18 10.32
N GLN A 315 -17.47 9.36 9.83
CA GLN A 315 -16.61 10.54 9.84
C GLN A 315 -16.41 11.05 11.29
N THR A 316 -15.18 11.40 11.66
CA THR A 316 -14.84 11.85 13.02
C THR A 316 -14.69 13.38 13.09
N TYR A 317 -14.66 13.91 14.31
CA TYR A 317 -14.35 15.33 14.58
C TYR A 317 -13.00 15.79 13.99
N GLU A 318 -12.06 14.87 13.72
CA GLU A 318 -10.80 15.22 13.08
C GLU A 318 -10.97 15.56 11.60
N GLY A 319 -12.00 15.02 10.94
CA GLY A 319 -12.36 15.19 9.53
C GLY A 319 -12.23 13.92 8.68
N GLY A 320 -11.33 13.00 9.03
CA GLY A 320 -11.24 11.67 8.39
C GLY A 320 -12.25 10.67 8.97
N PHE A 321 -12.20 9.41 8.52
CA PHE A 321 -13.14 8.36 8.96
C PHE A 321 -12.48 7.38 9.93
N ALA A 322 -13.26 6.96 10.92
CA ALA A 322 -12.97 5.82 11.79
C ALA A 322 -13.46 4.50 11.16
N ALA A 323 -13.20 3.38 11.84
CA ALA A 323 -13.67 2.06 11.41
C ALA A 323 -15.20 1.95 11.41
N THR A 324 -15.86 2.57 12.40
CA THR A 324 -17.29 2.43 12.70
C THR A 324 -17.88 3.76 13.13
N PRO A 325 -19.23 3.93 13.10
CA PRO A 325 -19.90 5.11 13.62
C PRO A 325 -19.57 5.32 15.10
N GLY A 326 -19.37 6.58 15.49
CA GLY A 326 -18.91 6.93 16.84
C GLY A 326 -17.48 6.45 17.19
N GLY A 327 -16.69 6.00 16.21
CA GLY A 327 -15.30 5.61 16.42
C GLY A 327 -14.39 6.81 16.72
N ASN A 328 -13.48 6.63 17.68
CA ASN A 328 -12.74 7.75 18.29
C ASN A 328 -11.62 8.38 17.45
N GLU A 329 -11.01 7.62 16.52
CA GLU A 329 -9.78 8.04 15.82
C GLU A 329 -9.94 7.85 14.30
N ALA A 330 -9.64 8.90 13.54
CA ALA A 330 -9.64 8.82 12.08
C ALA A 330 -8.39 8.09 11.58
N HIS A 331 -8.56 7.26 10.55
CA HIS A 331 -7.47 6.43 9.99
C HIS A 331 -7.51 6.44 8.46
N GLY A 332 -6.35 6.53 7.81
CA GLY A 332 -6.25 6.64 6.35
C GLY A 332 -6.87 5.46 5.64
N GLY A 333 -6.55 4.24 6.10
CA GLY A 333 -7.19 3.02 5.60
C GLY A 333 -8.71 3.01 5.67
N TYR A 334 -9.31 3.48 6.76
CA TYR A 334 -10.76 3.55 6.90
C TYR A 334 -11.35 4.71 6.08
N THR A 335 -10.63 5.83 5.98
CA THR A 335 -10.97 6.98 5.13
C THR A 335 -11.01 6.59 3.65
N PHE A 336 -10.01 5.87 3.15
CA PHE A 336 -10.02 5.34 1.78
C PHE A 336 -11.18 4.36 1.58
N CYS A 337 -11.36 3.38 2.46
CA CYS A 337 -12.47 2.43 2.35
C CYS A 337 -13.83 3.15 2.33
N ALA A 338 -14.04 4.14 3.19
CA ALA A 338 -15.29 4.89 3.25
C ALA A 338 -15.53 5.72 1.98
N LEU A 339 -14.53 6.48 1.53
CA LEU A 339 -14.65 7.32 0.33
C LEU A 339 -14.79 6.49 -0.95
N ALA A 340 -14.02 5.41 -1.10
CA ALA A 340 -14.13 4.51 -2.24
C ALA A 340 -15.48 3.77 -2.24
N ALA A 341 -16.00 3.36 -1.07
CA ALA A 341 -17.34 2.79 -0.94
C ALA A 341 -18.44 3.80 -1.34
N LEU A 342 -18.36 5.05 -0.88
CA LEU A 342 -19.27 6.12 -1.30
C LEU A 342 -19.19 6.35 -2.82
N CYS A 343 -18.00 6.39 -3.42
CA CYS A 343 -17.81 6.54 -4.87
C CYS A 343 -18.22 5.30 -5.71
N ILE A 344 -18.53 4.16 -5.08
CA ILE A 344 -19.19 3.02 -5.73
C ILE A 344 -20.73 3.21 -5.72
N LEU A 345 -21.27 3.84 -4.68
CA LEU A 345 -22.71 4.05 -4.49
C LEU A 345 -23.25 5.32 -5.16
N LEU A 346 -22.43 6.38 -5.29
CA LEU A 346 -22.84 7.67 -5.83
C LEU A 346 -21.73 8.36 -6.67
N PRO A 347 -22.10 9.28 -7.59
CA PRO A 347 -21.15 10.16 -8.26
C PRO A 347 -20.35 11.03 -7.27
N PRO A 348 -19.03 11.25 -7.47
CA PRO A 348 -18.18 11.97 -6.52
C PRO A 348 -18.70 13.35 -6.10
N LYS A 349 -19.34 14.13 -6.99
CA LYS A 349 -19.89 15.45 -6.65
C LYS A 349 -20.93 15.41 -5.51
N LYS A 350 -21.65 14.30 -5.35
CA LYS A 350 -22.61 14.10 -4.25
C LYS A 350 -21.96 13.80 -2.89
N LEU A 351 -20.63 13.59 -2.84
CA LEU A 351 -19.92 13.51 -1.56
C LEU A 351 -20.10 14.79 -0.73
N ASN A 352 -20.16 15.96 -1.37
CA ASN A 352 -20.38 17.24 -0.70
C ASN A 352 -21.74 17.34 0.03
N GLU A 353 -22.71 16.51 -0.35
CA GLU A 353 -24.03 16.39 0.30
C GLU A 353 -24.03 15.36 1.45
N THR A 354 -23.00 14.49 1.50
CA THR A 354 -22.95 13.29 2.34
C THR A 354 -21.92 13.38 3.48
N VAL A 355 -20.85 14.18 3.31
CA VAL A 355 -19.71 14.25 4.26
C VAL A 355 -19.28 15.71 4.48
N ASP A 356 -18.70 16.01 5.65
CA ASP A 356 -18.04 17.30 5.91
C ASP A 356 -16.74 17.37 5.08
N MET A 357 -16.88 17.87 3.85
CA MET A 357 -15.78 17.96 2.88
C MET A 357 -14.66 18.91 3.36
N PRO A 358 -14.94 20.13 3.90
CA PRO A 358 -13.90 20.99 4.47
C PRO A 358 -13.06 20.34 5.57
N ALA A 359 -13.69 19.63 6.52
CA ALA A 359 -12.97 18.92 7.57
C ALA A 359 -12.12 17.77 7.01
N LEU A 360 -12.65 17.03 6.04
CA LEU A 360 -11.97 15.92 5.37
C LEU A 360 -10.74 16.37 4.57
N VAL A 361 -10.87 17.41 3.75
CA VAL A 361 -9.75 17.99 2.98
C VAL A 361 -8.64 18.46 3.93
N ARG A 362 -9.00 19.17 5.01
CA ARG A 362 -8.06 19.59 6.05
C ARG A 362 -7.34 18.39 6.67
N TRP A 363 -8.08 17.34 7.02
CA TRP A 363 -7.53 16.14 7.66
C TRP A 363 -6.57 15.37 6.74
N LEU A 364 -6.95 15.16 5.48
CA LEU A 364 -6.13 14.50 4.46
C LEU A 364 -4.84 15.29 4.18
N SER A 365 -4.93 16.62 4.05
CA SER A 365 -3.76 17.50 3.87
C SER A 365 -2.78 17.36 5.04
N MET A 366 -3.29 17.35 6.28
CA MET A 366 -2.52 17.14 7.51
C MET A 366 -1.95 15.72 7.69
N ARG A 367 -1.99 14.84 6.67
CA ARG A 367 -1.29 13.53 6.66
C ARG A 367 0.06 13.58 5.97
N GLN A 368 0.33 14.58 5.12
CA GLN A 368 1.61 14.67 4.43
C GLN A 368 2.62 15.44 5.27
N TYR A 369 3.76 14.82 5.56
CA TYR A 369 4.78 15.39 6.44
C TYR A 369 5.99 15.88 5.65
N ALA A 370 6.63 16.93 6.16
CA ALA A 370 7.95 17.36 5.75
C ALA A 370 8.90 17.20 6.96
N PRO A 371 10.17 16.79 6.74
CA PRO A 371 10.82 16.64 5.44
C PRO A 371 10.61 15.29 4.75
N GLU A 372 9.91 14.32 5.35
CA GLU A 372 9.83 12.98 4.74
C GLU A 372 9.15 12.95 3.37
N GLY A 373 8.18 13.83 3.10
CA GLY A 373 7.35 13.84 1.90
C GLY A 373 6.27 12.76 1.86
N GLY A 374 6.42 11.70 2.67
CA GLY A 374 5.48 10.61 2.83
C GLY A 374 4.21 10.98 3.60
N LEU A 375 3.29 10.01 3.67
CA LEU A 375 1.96 10.15 4.25
C LEU A 375 1.84 9.31 5.54
N SER A 376 1.21 9.86 6.57
CA SER A 376 0.89 9.13 7.82
C SER A 376 -0.57 8.69 7.86
N GLY A 377 -0.85 7.61 8.61
CA GLY A 377 -2.20 7.04 8.69
C GLY A 377 -3.17 7.77 9.60
N ARG A 378 -2.66 8.50 10.61
CA ARG A 378 -3.46 9.20 11.63
C ARG A 378 -2.60 10.25 12.34
N THR A 379 -3.25 11.17 13.05
CA THR A 379 -2.62 12.33 13.67
C THR A 379 -1.53 11.88 14.66
N ASN A 380 -0.38 12.57 14.68
CA ASN A 380 0.75 12.26 15.56
C ASN A 380 1.33 10.82 15.41
N LYS A 381 1.24 10.23 14.22
CA LYS A 381 1.92 8.97 13.87
C LYS A 381 2.84 9.15 12.68
N LEU A 382 3.83 8.28 12.59
CA LEU A 382 4.88 8.30 11.57
C LEU A 382 4.32 8.09 10.16
N VAL A 383 5.03 8.62 9.15
CA VAL A 383 4.84 8.25 7.74
C VAL A 383 5.02 6.76 7.51
N ASP A 384 4.32 6.17 6.53
CA ASP A 384 4.43 4.76 6.14
C ASP A 384 4.03 4.62 4.66
N GLY A 385 4.85 3.89 3.90
CA GLY A 385 4.71 3.68 2.47
C GLY A 385 3.34 3.16 2.02
N CYS A 386 2.58 2.41 2.83
CA CYS A 386 1.26 1.96 2.41
C CYS A 386 0.21 3.09 2.35
N TYR A 387 0.39 4.20 3.10
CA TYR A 387 -0.48 5.38 2.98
C TYR A 387 -0.27 6.16 1.67
N SER A 388 0.73 5.81 0.86
CA SER A 388 0.81 6.23 -0.54
C SER A 388 -0.47 5.88 -1.31
N THR A 389 -1.09 4.72 -1.03
CA THR A 389 -2.44 4.41 -1.54
C THR A 389 -3.53 4.90 -0.59
N TRP A 390 -3.47 4.53 0.69
CA TRP A 390 -4.60 4.77 1.62
C TRP A 390 -4.85 6.23 2.01
N ILE A 391 -3.95 7.15 1.69
CA ILE A 391 -4.20 8.59 1.71
C ILE A 391 -4.03 9.17 0.32
N GLY A 392 -2.95 8.82 -0.41
CA GLY A 392 -2.69 9.37 -1.75
C GLY A 392 -3.80 9.08 -2.76
N GLY A 393 -4.42 7.89 -2.69
CA GLY A 393 -5.58 7.52 -3.51
C GLY A 393 -6.89 8.20 -3.11
N CYS A 394 -7.01 8.74 -1.90
CA CYS A 394 -8.17 9.55 -1.53
C CYS A 394 -8.24 10.83 -2.35
N TRP A 395 -7.09 11.43 -2.70
CA TRP A 395 -7.06 12.70 -3.43
C TRP A 395 -7.73 12.62 -4.79
N ALA A 396 -7.57 11.52 -5.54
CA ALA A 396 -8.31 11.30 -6.78
C ALA A 396 -9.84 11.36 -6.59
N LEU A 397 -10.34 10.86 -5.46
CA LEU A 397 -11.78 10.87 -5.13
C LEU A 397 -12.26 12.29 -4.74
N ILE A 398 -11.42 13.04 -4.03
CA ILE A 398 -11.71 14.39 -3.52
C ILE A 398 -11.56 15.47 -4.60
N GLU A 399 -10.51 15.40 -5.42
CA GLU A 399 -10.25 16.29 -6.56
C GLU A 399 -11.44 16.22 -7.55
N ALA A 400 -11.91 15.01 -7.87
CA ALA A 400 -13.11 14.80 -8.70
C ALA A 400 -14.43 15.26 -8.02
N ALA A 401 -14.56 15.13 -6.69
CA ALA A 401 -15.75 15.58 -5.95
C ALA A 401 -15.87 17.10 -5.86
N LEU A 402 -14.74 17.79 -5.78
CA LEU A 402 -14.65 19.25 -5.77
C LEU A 402 -14.62 19.86 -7.18
N GLY A 403 -14.32 19.06 -8.21
CA GLY A 403 -14.16 19.54 -9.58
C GLY A 403 -12.95 20.44 -9.75
N VAL A 404 -11.85 20.14 -9.04
CA VAL A 404 -10.60 20.91 -9.11
C VAL A 404 -9.57 20.19 -9.96
N ASP A 405 -8.96 20.90 -10.91
CA ASP A 405 -7.89 20.35 -11.74
C ASP A 405 -6.52 20.43 -11.06
N MET A 406 -6.31 21.33 -10.10
CA MET A 406 -5.00 21.50 -9.43
C MET A 406 -4.85 20.55 -8.23
N PRO A 407 -3.68 19.92 -8.03
CA PRO A 407 -3.48 18.96 -6.95
C PRO A 407 -3.52 19.62 -5.57
N LEU A 408 -4.29 19.03 -4.65
CA LEU A 408 -4.44 19.53 -3.27
C LEU A 408 -3.33 19.08 -2.31
N TRP A 409 -2.27 18.45 -2.84
CA TRP A 409 -1.24 17.74 -2.10
C TRP A 409 0.09 17.67 -2.86
N SER A 410 1.20 17.42 -2.16
CA SER A 410 2.53 17.39 -2.78
C SER A 410 2.80 16.03 -3.43
N ARG A 411 2.46 15.90 -4.72
CA ARG A 411 2.85 14.76 -5.56
C ARG A 411 4.37 14.57 -5.57
N GLU A 412 5.13 15.68 -5.65
CA GLU A 412 6.58 15.75 -5.45
C GLU A 412 7.03 15.04 -4.18
N GLY A 413 6.52 15.45 -3.02
CA GLY A 413 6.95 14.91 -1.72
C GLY A 413 6.74 13.40 -1.63
N LEU A 414 5.60 12.91 -2.14
CA LEU A 414 5.32 11.48 -2.13
C LEU A 414 6.26 10.71 -3.07
N ILE A 415 6.49 11.20 -4.30
CA ILE A 415 7.42 10.57 -5.25
C ILE A 415 8.83 10.50 -4.65
N ARG A 416 9.32 11.59 -4.04
CA ARG A 416 10.62 11.61 -3.36
C ARG A 416 10.68 10.59 -2.22
N TYR A 417 9.67 10.53 -1.35
CA TYR A 417 9.61 9.54 -0.26
C TYR A 417 9.64 8.11 -0.78
N ILE A 418 8.84 7.81 -1.81
CA ILE A 418 8.77 6.48 -2.40
C ILE A 418 10.14 6.08 -2.96
N MET A 419 10.70 6.90 -3.85
CA MET A 419 11.96 6.59 -4.51
C MET A 419 13.12 6.47 -3.53
N ALA A 420 13.31 7.45 -2.63
CA ALA A 420 14.47 7.46 -1.73
C ALA A 420 14.31 6.56 -0.49
N ALA A 421 13.13 6.55 0.15
CA ALA A 421 12.96 5.98 1.48
C ALA A 421 12.29 4.59 1.50
N THR A 422 11.47 4.24 0.50
CA THR A 422 10.71 2.96 0.51
C THR A 422 11.33 1.82 -0.30
N GLN A 423 12.25 2.10 -1.25
CA GLN A 423 12.91 1.05 -2.02
C GLN A 423 13.87 0.19 -1.16
N CYS A 424 13.76 -1.14 -1.23
CA CYS A 424 14.72 -2.04 -0.60
C CYS A 424 15.86 -2.45 -1.57
N PRO A 425 17.13 -2.53 -1.10
CA PRO A 425 18.27 -2.89 -1.96
C PRO A 425 18.21 -4.26 -2.63
N TYR A 426 17.42 -5.19 -2.07
CA TYR A 426 17.30 -6.58 -2.52
C TYR A 426 15.93 -6.89 -3.15
N GLY A 427 15.19 -5.87 -3.58
CA GLY A 427 13.84 -6.01 -4.13
C GLY A 427 12.73 -5.71 -3.11
N GLY A 428 11.52 -5.52 -3.64
CA GLY A 428 10.35 -5.03 -2.91
C GLY A 428 10.46 -3.59 -2.37
N LEU A 429 9.33 -3.09 -1.85
CA LEU A 429 9.23 -1.80 -1.16
C LEU A 429 8.68 -2.01 0.27
N ARG A 430 8.85 -1.01 1.15
CA ARG A 430 8.63 -1.10 2.62
C ARG A 430 7.83 0.08 3.18
N ASP A 431 7.34 -0.10 4.41
CA ASP A 431 6.84 0.95 5.33
C ASP A 431 7.77 2.19 5.37
N LYS A 432 8.96 2.04 5.97
CA LYS A 432 9.93 3.13 6.17
C LYS A 432 11.37 2.61 6.33
N PRO A 433 12.41 3.46 6.25
CA PRO A 433 13.79 3.05 6.51
C PRO A 433 13.97 2.29 7.82
N GLY A 434 14.66 1.14 7.74
CA GLY A 434 14.85 0.20 8.85
C GLY A 434 13.79 -0.91 8.96
N LYS A 435 12.80 -0.93 8.07
CA LYS A 435 11.88 -2.07 7.87
C LYS A 435 12.32 -2.93 6.69
N GLY A 436 11.93 -4.21 6.69
CA GLY A 436 12.05 -5.09 5.53
C GLY A 436 10.98 -4.78 4.48
N ALA A 437 11.17 -5.27 3.26
CA ALA A 437 10.11 -5.27 2.25
C ALA A 437 9.14 -6.44 2.46
N ASP A 438 7.90 -6.24 2.02
CA ASP A 438 6.87 -7.28 1.91
C ASP A 438 5.97 -6.95 0.70
N SER A 439 5.16 -7.92 0.26
CA SER A 439 4.31 -7.73 -0.93
C SER A 439 3.18 -6.72 -0.70
N TYR A 440 2.67 -6.57 0.52
CA TYR A 440 1.66 -5.56 0.87
C TYR A 440 2.20 -4.13 0.65
N HIS A 441 3.33 -3.78 1.23
CA HIS A 441 3.96 -2.48 1.02
C HIS A 441 4.44 -2.32 -0.43
N THR A 442 4.96 -3.37 -1.05
CA THR A 442 5.34 -3.33 -2.48
C THR A 442 4.15 -2.95 -3.36
N CYS A 443 2.98 -3.57 -3.17
CA CYS A 443 1.77 -3.26 -3.92
C CYS A 443 1.26 -1.83 -3.63
N TYR A 444 1.02 -1.48 -2.37
CA TYR A 444 0.41 -0.20 -2.01
C TYR A 444 1.34 1.02 -2.10
N VAL A 445 2.66 0.81 -2.18
CA VAL A 445 3.59 1.88 -2.59
C VAL A 445 3.54 2.09 -4.10
N LEU A 446 3.52 1.01 -4.92
CA LEU A 446 3.45 1.13 -6.38
C LEU A 446 2.11 1.73 -6.86
N LEU A 447 1.00 1.35 -6.23
CA LEU A 447 -0.32 1.97 -6.48
C LEU A 447 -0.31 3.47 -6.15
N GLY A 448 0.24 3.84 -4.98
CA GLY A 448 0.35 5.24 -4.59
C GLY A 448 1.30 6.07 -5.46
N LEU A 449 2.36 5.45 -5.97
CA LEU A 449 3.24 6.03 -6.96
C LEU A 449 2.49 6.30 -8.28
N GLY A 450 1.62 5.38 -8.69
CA GLY A 450 0.69 5.58 -9.80
C GLY A 450 -0.23 6.79 -9.56
N ASN A 451 -0.91 6.84 -8.42
CA ASN A 451 -1.81 7.96 -8.08
C ASN A 451 -1.10 9.34 -8.06
N ALA A 452 0.21 9.40 -7.81
CA ALA A 452 1.00 10.63 -7.91
C ALA A 452 1.35 11.02 -9.38
N MET A 453 1.39 10.05 -10.30
CA MET A 453 1.83 10.19 -11.71
C MET A 453 0.71 10.42 -12.72
N TYR A 454 -0.55 10.35 -12.31
CA TYR A 454 -1.72 10.42 -13.18
C TYR A 454 -2.80 11.34 -12.61
N HIS A 455 -3.68 11.88 -13.45
CA HIS A 455 -4.88 12.61 -13.03
C HIS A 455 -6.12 11.78 -13.34
N HIS A 456 -7.04 11.67 -12.38
CA HIS A 456 -8.22 10.82 -12.44
C HIS A 456 -9.48 11.67 -12.47
N THR A 457 -10.34 11.45 -13.46
CA THR A 457 -11.58 12.19 -13.64
C THR A 457 -12.78 11.25 -13.62
N PHE A 458 -13.95 11.81 -13.28
CA PHE A 458 -15.22 11.09 -13.28
C PHE A 458 -16.12 11.62 -14.39
N GLU A 459 -16.63 10.72 -15.22
CA GLU A 459 -17.52 11.05 -16.33
C GLU A 459 -18.99 11.08 -15.84
N GLU A 460 -19.62 12.26 -15.83
CA GLU A 460 -21.00 12.41 -15.33
C GLU A 460 -22.04 11.75 -16.24
N THR A 461 -21.80 11.76 -17.55
CA THR A 461 -22.75 11.35 -18.59
C THR A 461 -22.20 10.16 -19.39
N GLY A 462 -22.95 9.07 -19.49
CA GLY A 462 -22.57 7.89 -20.27
C GLY A 462 -23.66 6.83 -20.29
N GLU A 463 -23.48 5.77 -21.07
CA GLU A 463 -24.43 4.65 -21.13
C GLU A 463 -24.59 3.97 -19.75
N GLU A 464 -23.52 3.91 -18.96
CA GLU A 464 -23.54 3.41 -17.58
C GLU A 464 -24.44 4.22 -16.64
N ALA A 465 -24.66 5.52 -16.91
CA ALA A 465 -25.57 6.35 -16.13
C ALA A 465 -27.06 6.04 -16.43
N ALA A 466 -27.35 5.44 -17.58
CA ALA A 466 -28.70 4.97 -17.91
C ALA A 466 -29.03 3.61 -17.28
N LEU A 467 -28.05 2.95 -16.64
CA LEU A 467 -28.18 1.66 -15.96
C LEU A 467 -28.35 1.82 -14.42
N GLU A 468 -28.91 2.93 -13.97
CA GLU A 468 -29.21 3.22 -12.57
C GLU A 468 -30.66 2.83 -12.21
N GLY A 469 -30.86 1.99 -11.20
CA GLY A 469 -32.19 1.52 -10.78
C GLY A 469 -32.15 0.36 -9.77
N GLU A 470 -33.28 0.08 -9.11
CA GLU A 470 -33.39 -1.02 -8.15
C GLU A 470 -33.17 -2.38 -8.83
N GLY A 471 -32.35 -3.24 -8.23
CA GLY A 471 -31.96 -4.54 -8.80
C GLY A 471 -30.78 -4.49 -9.78
N LEU A 472 -30.41 -3.32 -10.31
CA LEU A 472 -29.31 -3.19 -11.28
C LEU A 472 -27.92 -3.18 -10.60
N PRO A 473 -26.83 -3.58 -11.31
CA PRO A 473 -25.47 -3.55 -10.76
C PRO A 473 -24.96 -2.13 -10.41
N LEU A 474 -23.95 -2.05 -9.53
CA LEU A 474 -23.32 -0.77 -9.17
C LEU A 474 -22.37 -0.30 -10.28
N MET A 475 -22.81 0.69 -11.06
CA MET A 475 -22.13 1.14 -12.29
C MET A 475 -21.16 2.32 -12.13
N ALA A 476 -21.29 3.12 -11.06
CA ALA A 476 -20.51 4.35 -10.90
C ALA A 476 -18.98 4.18 -11.06
N PRO A 477 -18.32 3.11 -10.56
CA PRO A 477 -16.89 2.94 -10.73
C PRO A 477 -16.42 2.89 -12.19
N PHE A 478 -17.22 2.36 -13.12
CA PHE A 478 -16.81 2.19 -14.51
C PHE A 478 -16.76 3.51 -15.30
N ARG A 479 -17.28 4.61 -14.73
CA ARG A 479 -17.24 5.98 -15.31
C ARG A 479 -15.95 6.75 -14.98
N TRP A 480 -15.03 6.17 -14.21
CA TRP A 480 -13.73 6.79 -13.96
C TRP A 480 -12.83 6.67 -15.19
N LYS A 481 -12.13 7.76 -15.52
CA LYS A 481 -11.06 7.79 -16.53
C LYS A 481 -9.76 8.28 -15.88
N GLY A 482 -8.64 7.99 -16.54
CA GLY A 482 -7.32 8.44 -16.10
C GLY A 482 -6.54 9.07 -17.26
N SER A 483 -5.75 10.09 -16.97
CA SER A 483 -4.98 10.86 -17.93
C SER A 483 -3.53 11.04 -17.47
N LYS A 484 -2.61 11.19 -18.43
CA LYS A 484 -1.17 11.34 -18.16
C LYS A 484 -0.78 12.74 -17.69
N VAL A 485 -1.59 13.74 -18.05
CA VAL A 485 -1.45 15.13 -17.63
C VAL A 485 -1.39 15.16 -16.10
N VAL A 486 -0.32 15.71 -15.54
CA VAL A 486 -0.21 16.03 -14.12
C VAL A 486 -0.31 17.54 -14.00
N PRO A 487 -1.49 18.08 -13.61
CA PRO A 487 -1.65 19.52 -13.40
C PRO A 487 -0.66 20.02 -12.33
N GLY A 488 -0.07 21.20 -12.55
CA GLY A 488 0.98 21.75 -11.71
C GLY A 488 2.42 21.48 -12.17
N VAL A 489 2.66 20.68 -13.22
CA VAL A 489 3.99 20.64 -13.89
C VAL A 489 4.19 21.86 -14.79
N GLU A 490 3.10 22.40 -15.37
CA GLU A 490 3.13 23.57 -16.27
C GLU A 490 2.64 24.87 -15.61
N THR A 491 1.81 24.77 -14.56
CA THR A 491 1.22 25.92 -13.86
C THR A 491 2.07 26.38 -12.67
N LEU A 492 3.08 27.19 -12.99
CA LEU A 492 3.90 27.93 -12.03
C LEU A 492 3.03 28.76 -11.06
N VAL A 493 3.05 28.42 -9.78
CA VAL A 493 2.72 29.36 -8.70
C VAL A 493 3.96 30.23 -8.48
N GLU A 494 3.83 31.56 -8.58
CA GLU A 494 4.94 32.47 -8.32
C GLU A 494 5.56 32.18 -6.93
N GLY A 495 6.85 31.83 -6.93
CA GLY A 495 7.61 31.50 -5.71
C GLY A 495 7.87 30.01 -5.47
N PHE A 496 7.30 29.09 -6.24
CA PHE A 496 7.69 27.67 -6.24
C PHE A 496 8.45 27.31 -7.52
N GLU A 497 9.68 26.83 -7.38
CA GLU A 497 10.42 26.22 -8.50
C GLU A 497 9.64 24.98 -8.97
N GLY A 498 9.25 24.96 -10.25
CA GLY A 498 8.50 23.84 -10.83
C GLY A 498 9.28 22.53 -10.77
N TRP A 499 8.56 21.39 -10.68
CA TRP A 499 9.14 20.06 -10.56
C TRP A 499 10.17 19.81 -11.69
N PRO A 500 11.48 19.76 -11.38
CA PRO A 500 12.53 19.87 -12.41
C PRO A 500 12.78 18.57 -13.17
N ASP A 501 11.98 17.53 -12.94
CA ASP A 501 12.27 16.17 -13.37
C ASP A 501 11.26 15.64 -14.41
N MET A 502 11.66 15.81 -15.68
CA MET A 502 10.92 15.37 -16.86
C MET A 502 10.71 13.85 -16.94
N ARG A 503 11.35 13.01 -16.09
CA ARG A 503 11.08 11.55 -16.02
C ARG A 503 9.62 11.22 -15.77
N PHE A 504 8.88 12.16 -15.17
CA PHE A 504 7.47 12.01 -14.79
C PHE A 504 6.51 12.83 -15.67
N GLY A 505 7.02 13.56 -16.67
CA GLY A 505 6.21 14.32 -17.64
C GLY A 505 5.61 13.45 -18.76
N ASP A 506 5.03 14.10 -19.77
CA ASP A 506 4.36 13.45 -20.90
C ASP A 506 5.32 12.86 -21.95
N GLU A 507 6.55 13.38 -22.06
CA GLU A 507 7.56 12.92 -23.04
C GLU A 507 8.29 11.61 -22.66
N ALA A 508 7.90 10.95 -21.57
CA ALA A 508 8.52 9.68 -21.17
C ALA A 508 8.37 8.60 -22.28
N PRO A 509 9.47 8.06 -22.84
CA PRO A 509 9.43 7.33 -24.11
C PRO A 509 8.74 5.96 -23.99
N VAL A 510 7.50 5.90 -24.48
CA VAL A 510 6.78 4.64 -24.74
C VAL A 510 7.32 4.02 -26.02
N THR A 511 7.98 2.86 -25.92
CA THR A 511 8.39 2.10 -27.11
C THR A 511 7.29 1.19 -27.64
N VAL A 512 7.34 0.89 -28.94
CA VAL A 512 6.39 0.11 -29.76
C VAL A 512 6.32 -1.39 -29.39
N SER A 513 6.60 -1.75 -28.14
CA SER A 513 6.71 -3.14 -27.66
C SER A 513 6.23 -3.33 -26.20
N GLY A 514 5.21 -2.59 -25.78
CA GLY A 514 4.40 -2.86 -24.57
C GLY A 514 5.06 -2.65 -23.19
N GLY A 515 6.38 -2.52 -23.10
CA GLY A 515 7.09 -2.32 -21.83
C GLY A 515 7.15 -0.86 -21.35
N LEU A 516 6.93 -0.65 -20.05
CA LEU A 516 7.16 0.63 -19.38
C LEU A 516 8.66 0.91 -19.23
N LYS A 517 9.13 2.07 -19.72
CA LYS A 517 10.51 2.56 -19.52
C LYS A 517 10.58 3.64 -18.45
N GLY A 518 11.75 3.77 -17.83
CA GLY A 518 12.00 4.73 -16.75
C GLY A 518 11.22 4.41 -15.48
N ASP A 519 10.89 5.46 -14.73
CA ASP A 519 10.34 5.36 -13.37
C ASP A 519 8.81 5.30 -13.32
N ARG A 520 8.13 5.52 -14.45
CA ARG A 520 6.66 5.54 -14.54
C ARG A 520 6.05 4.13 -14.38
N VAL A 521 5.12 3.96 -13.46
CA VAL A 521 4.33 2.72 -13.28
C VAL A 521 3.03 2.77 -14.10
N ALA A 522 2.35 1.65 -14.29
CA ALA A 522 1.07 1.63 -15.01
C ALA A 522 -0.02 2.40 -14.24
N MET A 523 -1.00 2.93 -14.97
CA MET A 523 -2.12 3.68 -14.38
C MET A 523 -3.14 2.75 -13.75
N CYS A 524 -3.39 2.93 -12.45
CA CYS A 524 -4.39 2.21 -11.67
C CYS A 524 -5.71 2.97 -11.55
N HIS A 525 -6.80 2.21 -11.37
CA HIS A 525 -8.13 2.74 -11.10
C HIS A 525 -8.25 3.17 -9.62
N PRO A 526 -8.70 4.40 -9.31
CA PRO A 526 -8.62 4.97 -7.96
C PRO A 526 -9.50 4.22 -6.93
N ILE A 527 -10.65 3.67 -7.37
CA ILE A 527 -11.50 2.80 -6.52
C ILE A 527 -10.98 1.37 -6.43
N PHE A 528 -10.78 0.67 -7.56
CA PHE A 528 -10.52 -0.78 -7.56
C PHE A 528 -9.06 -1.20 -7.37
N ASN A 529 -8.10 -0.27 -7.39
CA ASN A 529 -6.67 -0.55 -7.15
C ASN A 529 -6.06 -1.62 -8.10
N ILE A 530 -6.57 -1.74 -9.32
CA ILE A 530 -6.01 -2.53 -10.43
C ILE A 530 -5.94 -1.65 -11.69
N ARG A 531 -5.27 -2.08 -12.76
CA ARG A 531 -5.13 -1.28 -14.01
C ARG A 531 -6.49 -1.03 -14.66
N TYR A 532 -6.67 0.15 -15.26
CA TYR A 532 -7.93 0.52 -15.95
C TYR A 532 -8.37 -0.49 -17.02
N GLU A 533 -7.43 -1.05 -17.79
CA GLU A 533 -7.73 -2.09 -18.79
C GLU A 533 -8.33 -3.37 -18.19
N MET A 534 -7.94 -3.74 -16.96
CA MET A 534 -8.43 -4.92 -16.24
C MET A 534 -9.83 -4.66 -15.68
N VAL A 535 -10.10 -3.42 -15.26
CA VAL A 535 -11.46 -2.97 -14.91
C VAL A 535 -12.36 -2.98 -16.14
N GLU A 536 -11.88 -2.51 -17.29
CA GLU A 536 -12.62 -2.50 -18.55
C GLU A 536 -12.82 -3.90 -19.15
N GLU A 537 -11.88 -4.83 -18.94
CA GLU A 537 -12.08 -6.24 -19.28
C GLU A 537 -13.10 -6.90 -18.35
N ALA A 538 -13.05 -6.65 -17.03
CA ALA A 538 -14.07 -7.11 -16.09
C ALA A 538 -15.46 -6.50 -16.38
N ARG A 539 -15.52 -5.23 -16.79
CA ARG A 539 -16.74 -4.54 -17.26
C ARG A 539 -17.36 -5.33 -18.41
N ARG A 540 -16.59 -5.57 -19.48
CA ARG A 540 -17.00 -6.29 -20.70
C ARG A 540 -17.34 -7.75 -20.47
N TRP A 541 -16.61 -8.46 -19.60
CA TRP A 541 -16.98 -9.82 -19.18
C TRP A 541 -18.38 -9.85 -18.52
N GLY A 542 -18.73 -8.76 -17.82
CA GLY A 542 -20.03 -8.55 -17.21
C GLY A 542 -21.13 -8.06 -18.15
N ASP A 543 -20.81 -7.61 -19.37
CA ASP A 543 -21.78 -7.06 -20.32
C ASP A 543 -22.61 -8.22 -20.91
N GLY A 544 -23.90 -8.27 -20.53
CA GLY A 544 -24.80 -9.40 -20.80
C GLY A 544 -25.17 -10.21 -19.56
N LEU A 545 -24.50 -10.02 -18.41
CA LEU A 545 -24.81 -10.68 -17.13
C LEU A 545 -25.86 -9.91 -16.30
N VAL A 546 -26.88 -9.34 -16.95
CA VAL A 546 -27.98 -8.61 -16.27
C VAL A 546 -28.84 -9.62 -15.52
N GLY A 547 -28.76 -9.64 -14.19
CA GLY A 547 -29.31 -10.72 -13.37
C GLY A 547 -28.35 -11.91 -13.28
N PHE A 548 -28.87 -13.13 -13.42
CA PHE A 548 -28.15 -14.38 -13.11
C PHE A 548 -28.27 -15.49 -14.14
#